data_AF-A0A941Q4F4-F1
#
_entry.id   AF-A0A941Q4F4-F1
#
_cell.length_a   1.000
_cell.length_b   1.000
_cell.length_c   1.000
_cell.angle_alpha   90.00
_cell.angle_beta   90.00
_cell.angle_gamma   90.00
#
_symmetry.space_group_name_H-M   'P 1'
#
loop_
_entity.id
_entity.type
_entity.pdbx_description
1 polymer ?
#
loop_
_entity_poly.entity_id
_entity_poly.type
_entity_poly.pdbx_seq_one_letter_code
_entity_poly.pdbx_strand_id
1 'polypeptide(L)' 'KHAFVGDVLFAGSIGRTDFPQGDFDTLVRSITTRLWPLGDEVRFTPGHGPQSTFGHERRTNPFVGGT' A
#
# COMPACT_ATOMS: atom_id res chain seq x y z
N LYS A 1 -1.82 -15.92 -2.44
CA LYS A 1 -0.60 -15.41 -1.75
C LYS A 1 -1.05 -14.36 -0.74
N HIS A 2 -0.31 -14.17 0.37
CA HIS A 2 -0.67 -13.20 1.42
C HIS A 2 0.56 -12.39 1.82
N ALA A 3 0.41 -11.07 1.97
CA ALA A 3 1.48 -10.15 2.37
C ALA A 3 1.18 -9.51 3.73
N PHE A 4 2.19 -9.37 4.57
CA PHE A 4 2.13 -8.50 5.74
C PHE A 4 2.87 -7.22 5.37
N VAL A 5 2.18 -6.09 5.39
CA VAL A 5 2.73 -4.82 4.85
C VAL A 5 2.97 -3.76 5.93
N GLY A 6 2.62 -4.04 7.18
CA GLY A 6 2.77 -3.09 8.28
C GLY A 6 2.07 -1.76 7.96
N ASP A 7 2.73 -0.64 8.26
CA ASP A 7 2.17 0.69 8.04
C ASP A 7 2.51 1.29 6.67
N VAL A 8 2.75 0.46 5.66
CA VAL A 8 3.04 0.90 4.29
C VAL A 8 1.76 1.18 3.50
N LEU A 9 0.86 0.20 3.42
CA LEU A 9 -0.38 0.25 2.63
C LEU A 9 -1.57 -0.16 3.52
N PHE A 10 -2.67 0.56 3.42
CA PHE A 10 -3.91 0.33 4.16
C PHE A 10 -5.10 0.26 3.20
N ALA A 11 -6.23 -0.24 3.69
CA ALA A 11 -7.48 -0.18 2.93
C ALA A 11 -7.90 1.28 2.70
N GLY A 12 -7.78 1.77 1.46
CA GLY A 12 -8.11 3.14 1.07
C GLY A 12 -7.14 4.22 1.57
N SER A 13 -5.95 3.86 2.08
CA SER A 13 -4.95 4.83 2.54
C SER A 13 -3.51 4.29 2.45
N ILE A 14 -2.51 5.08 2.82
CA ILE A 14 -1.09 4.70 2.94
C ILE A 14 -0.51 5.17 4.29
N GLY A 15 0.70 4.71 4.62
CA GLY A 15 1.45 5.21 5.77
C GLY A 15 1.60 6.73 5.77
N ARG A 16 1.54 7.34 6.95
CA ARG A 16 1.83 8.77 7.10
C ARG A 16 3.33 9.04 6.94
N THR A 17 3.66 10.20 6.40
CA THR A 17 5.05 10.59 6.06
C THR A 17 5.46 11.94 6.62
N ASP A 18 4.67 12.48 7.55
CA ASP A 18 4.82 13.82 8.15
C ASP A 18 5.66 13.84 9.44
N PHE A 19 6.15 12.68 9.90
CA PHE A 19 7.16 12.61 10.96
C PHE A 19 8.57 12.80 10.40
N PRO A 20 9.56 13.15 11.25
CA PRO A 20 10.97 13.13 10.84
C PRO A 20 11.33 11.80 10.16
N GLN A 21 12.06 11.89 9.04
CA GLN A 21 12.46 10.77 8.18
C GLN A 21 11.33 10.15 7.32
N GLY A 22 10.11 10.65 7.39
CA GLY A 22 9.05 10.31 6.44
C GLY A 22 9.29 10.93 5.06
N ASP A 23 8.97 10.18 4.00
CA ASP A 23 9.10 10.62 2.61
C ASP A 23 7.95 10.01 1.78
N PHE A 24 7.06 10.89 1.30
CA PHE A 24 5.89 10.51 0.51
C PHE A 24 6.24 9.85 -0.82
N ASP A 25 7.19 10.41 -1.57
CA ASP A 25 7.57 9.89 -2.90
C ASP A 25 8.25 8.54 -2.77
N THR A 26 9.07 8.35 -1.73
CA THR A 26 9.68 7.06 -1.42
C THR A 26 8.64 6.03 -1.01
N LEU A 27 7.60 6.41 -0.25
CA LEU A 27 6.53 5.50 0.13
C LEU A 27 5.71 5.05 -1.09
N VAL A 28 5.26 6.00 -1.93
CA VAL A 28 4.51 5.71 -3.16
C VAL A 28 5.35 4.84 -4.11
N ARG A 29 6.62 5.17 -4.32
CA ARG A 29 7.54 4.36 -5.14
C ARG A 29 7.71 2.94 -4.58
N SER A 30 7.81 2.79 -3.27
CA SER A 30 7.94 1.48 -2.63
C SER A 30 6.71 0.63 -2.85
N ILE A 31 5.50 1.19 -2.70
CA ILE A 31 4.24 0.49 -2.97
C ILE A 31 4.19 0.03 -4.43
N THR A 32 4.39 0.95 -5.37
CA THR A 32 4.19 0.69 -6.80
C THR A 32 5.24 -0.25 -7.41
N THR A 33 6.49 -0.18 -6.94
CA THR A 33 7.58 -1.00 -7.48
C THR A 33 7.80 -2.32 -6.74
N ARG A 34 7.31 -2.46 -5.50
CA ARG A 34 7.50 -3.70 -4.70
C ARG A 34 6.23 -4.50 -4.54
N LEU A 35 5.06 -3.84 -4.42
CA LEU A 35 3.80 -4.53 -4.13
C LEU A 35 3.02 -4.89 -5.40
N TRP A 36 2.87 -3.95 -6.35
CA TRP A 36 2.13 -4.22 -7.61
C TRP A 36 2.68 -5.37 -8.43
N PRO A 37 4.01 -5.57 -8.57
CA PRO A 37 4.54 -6.72 -9.31
C PRO A 37 4.20 -8.08 -8.70
N LEU A 38 3.69 -8.14 -7.46
CA LEU A 38 3.36 -9.39 -6.78
C LEU A 38 2.01 -9.98 -7.24
N GLY A 39 1.15 -9.19 -7.89
CA GLY A 39 -0.14 -9.61 -8.43
C GLY A 39 -1.35 -9.01 -7.71
N ASP A 40 -2.43 -8.78 -8.45
CA ASP A 40 -3.66 -8.15 -7.97
C ASP A 40 -4.43 -9.01 -6.96
N GLU A 41 -4.28 -10.33 -7.03
CA GLU A 41 -4.94 -11.32 -6.17
C GLU A 41 -4.31 -11.45 -4.78
N VAL A 42 -3.17 -10.78 -4.55
CA VAL A 42 -2.49 -10.80 -3.26
C VAL A 42 -3.35 -10.05 -2.23
N ARG A 43 -3.79 -10.79 -1.21
CA ARG A 43 -4.38 -10.22 0.01
C ARG A 43 -3.28 -9.69 0.91
N PHE A 44 -3.55 -8.61 1.65
CA PHE A 44 -2.60 -8.11 2.63
C PHE A 44 -3.23 -7.83 4.00
N THR A 45 -2.40 -7.96 5.05
CA THR A 45 -2.69 -7.49 6.40
C THR A 45 -1.90 -6.19 6.66
N PRO A 46 -2.57 -5.05 6.87
CA PRO A 46 -1.90 -3.82 7.31
C PRO A 46 -1.55 -3.87 8.80
N GLY A 47 -0.77 -2.89 9.27
CA GLY A 47 -0.51 -2.70 10.70
C GLY A 47 -1.77 -2.30 11.49
N HIS A 48 -2.73 -1.64 10.81
CA HIS A 48 -3.97 -1.14 11.41
C HIS A 48 -5.14 -1.24 10.42
N GLY A 49 -6.36 -1.39 10.94
CA GLY A 49 -7.57 -1.42 10.11
C GLY A 49 -7.79 -2.74 9.36
N PRO A 50 -8.73 -2.76 8.39
CA PRO A 50 -9.14 -3.99 7.72
C PRO A 50 -8.15 -4.45 6.65
N GLN A 51 -8.20 -5.75 6.33
CA GLN A 51 -7.48 -6.33 5.19
C GLN A 51 -8.05 -5.85 3.85
N SER A 52 -7.23 -5.88 2.80
CA SER A 52 -7.62 -5.61 1.42
C SER A 52 -6.80 -6.46 0.44
N THR A 53 -6.89 -6.18 -0.87
CA THR A 53 -6.03 -6.77 -1.90
C THR A 53 -5.26 -5.69 -2.65
N PHE A 54 -4.09 -6.05 -3.19
CA PHE A 54 -3.31 -5.12 -4.01
C PHE A 54 -4.10 -4.63 -5.22
N GLY A 55 -4.85 -5.52 -5.89
CA GLY A 55 -5.69 -5.11 -7.01
C GLY A 55 -6.79 -4.13 -6.62
N HIS A 56 -7.40 -4.26 -5.44
CA HIS A 56 -8.39 -3.29 -4.96
C HIS A 56 -7.72 -1.93 -4.78
N GLU A 57 -6.64 -1.86 -4.00
CA GLU A 57 -5.94 -0.60 -3.73
C GLU A 57 -5.38 0.06 -4.99
N ARG A 58 -4.84 -0.72 -5.93
CA ARG A 58 -4.36 -0.19 -7.21
C ARG A 58 -5.45 0.49 -8.04
N ARG A 59 -6.71 0.12 -7.85
CA ARG A 59 -7.87 0.71 -8.55
C ARG A 59 -8.51 1.85 -7.78
N THR A 60 -8.52 1.81 -6.45
CA THR A 60 -9.37 2.67 -5.63
C THR A 60 -8.63 3.56 -4.64
N ASN A 61 -7.38 3.26 -4.31
CA ASN A 61 -6.64 4.00 -3.29
C ASN A 61 -6.29 5.41 -3.81
N PRO A 62 -6.64 6.49 -3.10
CA PRO A 62 -6.46 7.84 -3.61
C PRO A 62 -4.99 8.28 -3.75
N PHE A 63 -4.04 7.55 -3.14
CA PHE A 63 -2.61 7.91 -3.15
C PHE A 63 -1.80 7.12 -4.18
N VAL A 64 -2.22 5.88 -4.47
CA VAL A 64 -1.48 4.94 -5.35
C VAL A 64 -2.37 4.32 -6.43
N GLY A 65 -3.62 4.77 -6.54
CA GLY A 65 -4.55 4.33 -7.58
C GLY A 65 -4.12 4.81 -8.96
N GLY A 66 -4.33 3.98 -9.98
CA GLY A 66 -3.98 4.31 -11.37
C GLY A 66 -2.48 4.31 -11.67
N THR A 67 -1.65 3.78 -10.75
CA THR A 67 -0.20 3.58 -10.93
C THR A 67 0.15 2.20 -11.50
#